data_AF-A0A1V5TCS9-F1
#
_entry.id   AF-A0A1V5TCS9-F1
#
_cell.length_a   1.000
_cell.length_b   1.000
_cell.length_c   1.000
_cell.angle_alpha   90.00
_cell.angle_beta   90.00
_cell.angle_gamma   90.00
#
_symmetry.space_group_name_H-M   'P 1'
#
loop_
_entity.id
_entity.type
_entity.pdbx_description
1 polymer ?
#
loop_
_entity_poly.entity_id
_entity_poly.type
_entity_poly.pdbx_seq_one_letter_code
_entity_poly.pdbx_strand_id
1 'polypeptide(L)'
;MLQTVKKMALSLPALLMAVLAGLVIPAGDGQYARRLDESGMFANTAAGAYPQTVVAEAVKAHFRSPLPAGKSVKKCFVIGLDGARCDSALLLKGKADSGVNLLAAEGGLYIAAAGSDGTLLHTQPTKTAPGWTTLLTGEWAVGHGVWYNGFIKTVRPKTFLTQLVEEGSARSAVFACIWPWHVQKAWSTYRIEALYDQAKKLPVAWNTYAGQQEMQAALLDMVSSPGCPDILFSIYERPDEAGHACGYGNGVPEYGEAVALCDRDAFDIIRTIRARRDYASEDWLIIITSDHGGQGNDHGNLSEDCRLIFIASNKAVGADE
;
A
#
# COMPACT_ATOMS: atom_id res chain seq x y z
N MET A 1 -13.09 -40.02 17.66
CA MET A 1 -12.07 -39.17 16.98
C MET A 1 -12.04 -39.41 15.46
N LEU A 2 -13.18 -39.71 14.81
CA LEU A 2 -13.25 -39.92 13.35
C LEU A 2 -14.53 -39.34 12.70
N GLN A 3 -15.30 -38.51 13.43
CA GLN A 3 -16.56 -37.92 12.94
C GLN A 3 -16.58 -36.38 12.86
N THR A 4 -15.51 -35.69 13.26
CA THR A 4 -15.46 -34.22 13.29
C THR A 4 -14.77 -33.60 12.06
N VAL A 5 -14.28 -34.39 11.10
CA VAL A 5 -13.54 -33.89 9.92
C VAL A 5 -14.46 -33.69 8.68
N LYS A 6 -15.76 -33.95 8.78
CA LYS A 6 -16.69 -33.94 7.62
C LYS A 6 -17.43 -32.62 7.34
N LYS A 7 -17.09 -31.51 8.00
CA LYS A 7 -17.72 -30.20 7.73
C LYS A 7 -16.69 -29.07 7.63
N MET A 8 -15.83 -29.12 6.60
CA MET A 8 -15.21 -27.91 6.00
C MET A 8 -14.41 -28.21 4.72
N ALA A 9 -14.71 -29.29 3.99
CA ALA A 9 -14.20 -29.44 2.64
C ALA A 9 -15.18 -28.75 1.67
N LEU A 10 -15.07 -27.43 1.53
CA LEU A 10 -15.45 -26.83 0.24
C LEU A 10 -14.54 -27.49 -0.80
N SER A 11 -15.13 -28.18 -1.77
CA SER A 11 -14.37 -28.78 -2.86
C SER A 11 -13.61 -27.65 -3.56
N LEU A 12 -12.34 -27.91 -3.93
CA LEU A 12 -11.51 -27.00 -4.73
C LEU A 12 -12.29 -26.27 -5.86
N PRO A 13 -13.21 -26.93 -6.61
CA PRO A 13 -14.05 -26.25 -7.60
C PRO A 13 -15.06 -25.22 -7.05
N ALA A 14 -15.56 -25.35 -5.81
CA ALA A 14 -16.44 -24.35 -5.20
C ALA A 14 -15.67 -23.09 -4.78
N LEU A 15 -14.42 -23.24 -4.34
CA LEU A 15 -13.52 -22.11 -4.09
C LEU A 15 -13.13 -21.42 -5.41
N LEU A 16 -12.88 -22.21 -6.47
CA LEU A 16 -12.57 -21.69 -7.81
C LEU A 16 -13.75 -20.96 -8.46
N MET A 17 -14.98 -21.44 -8.26
CA MET A 17 -16.21 -20.80 -8.78
C MET A 17 -16.55 -19.50 -8.03
N ALA A 18 -16.30 -19.43 -6.72
CA ALA A 18 -16.44 -18.19 -5.95
C ALA A 18 -15.38 -17.15 -6.36
N VAL A 19 -14.17 -17.59 -6.69
CA VAL A 19 -13.13 -16.75 -7.29
C VAL A 19 -13.58 -16.25 -8.68
N LEU A 20 -14.08 -17.12 -9.57
CA LEU A 20 -14.52 -16.74 -10.92
C LEU A 20 -15.72 -15.79 -10.98
N ALA A 21 -16.67 -15.88 -10.04
CA ALA A 21 -17.88 -15.03 -10.05
C ALA A 21 -17.62 -13.57 -9.62
N GLY A 22 -16.53 -13.29 -8.90
CA GLY A 22 -16.14 -11.94 -8.47
C GLY A 22 -15.09 -11.26 -9.36
N LEU A 23 -14.58 -11.96 -10.38
CA LEU A 23 -13.50 -11.49 -11.28
C LEU A 23 -14.02 -10.78 -12.54
N VAL A 24 -15.32 -10.56 -12.65
CA VAL A 24 -15.87 -9.71 -13.72
C VAL A 24 -15.58 -8.27 -13.32
N ILE A 25 -14.70 -7.60 -14.06
CA ILE A 25 -14.53 -6.14 -13.97
C ILE A 25 -15.82 -5.53 -14.55
N PRO A 26 -16.70 -4.95 -13.74
CA PRO A 26 -17.88 -4.29 -14.27
C PRO A 26 -17.44 -3.10 -15.12
N ALA A 27 -18.10 -2.87 -16.25
CA ALA A 27 -18.07 -1.56 -16.88
C ALA A 27 -18.65 -0.57 -15.85
N GLY A 28 -17.82 0.33 -15.33
CA GLY A 28 -18.29 1.39 -14.45
C GLY A 28 -19.38 2.22 -15.13
N ASP A 29 -20.17 2.97 -14.37
CA ASP A 29 -21.07 3.96 -14.97
C ASP A 29 -20.33 5.12 -15.64
N GLY A 30 -18.98 5.11 -15.56
CA GLY A 30 -18.05 6.07 -16.11
C GLY A 30 -18.03 7.40 -15.36
N GLN A 31 -18.94 7.62 -14.41
CA GLN A 31 -19.04 8.87 -13.68
C GLN A 31 -17.89 9.01 -12.69
N TYR A 32 -17.49 7.92 -12.04
CA TYR A 32 -16.38 7.95 -11.08
C TYR A 32 -15.05 8.25 -11.79
N ALA A 33 -14.68 7.46 -12.79
CA ALA A 33 -13.48 7.69 -13.61
C ALA A 33 -13.46 9.10 -14.23
N ARG A 34 -14.59 9.55 -14.79
CA ARG A 34 -14.70 10.88 -15.39
C ARG A 34 -14.49 12.01 -14.37
N ARG A 35 -14.99 11.88 -13.14
CA ARG A 35 -14.75 12.87 -12.08
C ARG A 35 -13.26 12.99 -11.72
N LEU A 36 -12.52 11.88 -11.74
CA LEU A 36 -11.08 11.90 -11.51
C LEU A 36 -10.37 12.63 -12.65
N ASP A 37 -10.69 12.29 -13.91
CA ASP A 37 -10.08 12.90 -15.09
C ASP A 37 -10.38 14.41 -15.19
N GLU A 38 -11.62 14.81 -14.92
CA GLU A 38 -12.05 16.22 -14.95
C GLU A 38 -11.52 17.05 -13.76
N SER A 39 -10.98 16.41 -12.71
CA SER A 39 -10.45 17.12 -11.53
C SER A 39 -9.18 17.93 -11.82
N GLY A 40 -8.43 17.53 -12.86
CA GLY A 40 -7.12 18.06 -13.21
C GLY A 40 -6.04 17.86 -12.12
N MET A 41 -6.26 16.96 -11.14
CA MET A 41 -5.29 16.69 -10.07
C MET A 41 -4.26 15.62 -10.41
N PHE A 42 -4.61 14.69 -11.31
CA PHE A 42 -3.79 13.53 -11.62
C PHE A 42 -2.99 13.74 -12.90
N ALA A 43 -1.76 13.22 -12.92
CA ALA A 43 -0.86 13.30 -14.07
C ALA A 43 -1.22 12.29 -15.19
N ASN A 44 -2.01 11.27 -14.88
CA ASN A 44 -2.58 10.32 -15.83
C ASN A 44 -4.12 10.30 -15.72
N THR A 45 -4.77 9.54 -16.59
CA THR A 45 -6.22 9.34 -16.61
C THR A 45 -6.61 8.01 -15.98
N ALA A 46 -7.88 7.83 -15.63
CA ALA A 46 -8.40 6.57 -15.11
C ALA A 46 -8.25 5.42 -16.12
N ALA A 47 -8.32 5.71 -17.43
CA ALA A 47 -8.06 4.74 -18.48
C ALA A 47 -6.58 4.37 -18.59
N GLY A 48 -5.68 5.29 -18.24
CA GLY A 48 -4.23 5.09 -18.15
C GLY A 48 -3.74 4.83 -16.73
N ALA A 49 -4.60 4.29 -15.85
CA ALA A 49 -4.24 3.99 -14.48
C ALA A 49 -3.08 2.98 -14.42
N TYR A 50 -2.07 3.26 -13.61
CA TYR A 50 -0.96 2.33 -13.43
C TYR A 50 -1.39 1.08 -12.66
N PRO A 51 -0.84 -0.10 -12.93
CA PRO A 51 -1.04 -1.24 -12.05
C PRO A 51 -0.44 -0.93 -10.67
N GLN A 52 -1.11 -1.31 -9.58
CA GLN A 52 -0.58 -1.04 -8.23
C GLN A 52 0.80 -1.67 -7.98
N THR A 53 1.17 -2.70 -8.75
CA THR A 53 2.52 -3.31 -8.73
C THR A 53 3.65 -2.31 -9.02
N VAL A 54 3.36 -1.18 -9.68
CA VAL A 54 4.33 -0.13 -10.00
C VAL A 54 5.05 0.42 -8.76
N VAL A 55 4.43 0.35 -7.58
CA VAL A 55 5.08 0.78 -6.32
C VAL A 55 6.28 -0.09 -6.00
N ALA A 56 6.16 -1.42 -6.06
CA ALA A 56 7.29 -2.32 -5.84
C ALA A 56 8.40 -2.06 -6.86
N GLU A 57 8.04 -1.83 -8.13
CA GLU A 57 9.00 -1.59 -9.19
C GLU A 57 9.73 -0.26 -9.00
N ALA A 58 9.02 0.82 -8.63
CA ALA A 58 9.63 2.10 -8.30
C ALA A 58 10.61 2.00 -7.11
N VAL A 59 10.24 1.26 -6.06
CA VAL A 59 11.12 1.04 -4.90
C VAL A 59 12.36 0.23 -5.31
N LYS A 60 12.18 -0.89 -6.01
CA LYS A 60 13.31 -1.72 -6.48
C LYS A 60 14.24 -0.94 -7.41
N ALA A 61 13.68 -0.19 -8.36
CA ALA A 61 14.44 0.66 -9.27
C ALA A 61 15.22 1.74 -8.51
N HIS A 62 14.60 2.39 -7.51
CA HIS A 62 15.27 3.40 -6.70
C HIS A 62 16.52 2.87 -6.01
N PHE A 63 16.45 1.69 -5.37
CA PHE A 63 17.61 1.09 -4.67
C PHE A 63 18.66 0.49 -5.61
N ARG A 64 18.26 0.04 -6.81
CA ARG A 64 19.19 -0.53 -7.80
C ARG A 64 19.85 0.53 -8.69
N SER A 65 19.26 1.72 -8.78
CA SER A 65 19.83 2.85 -9.50
C SER A 65 21.10 3.38 -8.80
N PRO A 66 22.08 3.90 -9.57
CA PRO A 66 23.21 4.62 -8.99
C PRO A 66 22.76 5.76 -8.07
N LEU A 67 23.58 6.06 -7.05
CA LEU A 67 23.36 7.25 -6.23
C LEU A 67 23.54 8.52 -7.08
N PRO A 68 22.62 9.49 -7.01
CA PRO A 68 22.82 10.79 -7.62
C PRO A 68 24.06 11.49 -7.05
N ALA A 69 24.63 12.43 -7.81
CA ALA A 69 25.78 13.20 -7.35
C ALA A 69 25.50 13.89 -6.00
N GLY A 70 26.45 13.77 -5.07
CA GLY A 70 26.33 14.33 -3.72
C GLY A 70 25.49 13.49 -2.73
N LYS A 71 24.90 12.38 -3.17
CA LYS A 71 24.17 11.44 -2.31
C LYS A 71 25.06 10.26 -1.89
N SER A 72 24.87 9.76 -0.67
CA SER A 72 25.66 8.67 -0.09
C SER A 72 24.82 7.45 0.31
N VAL A 73 23.50 7.59 0.39
CA VAL A 73 22.59 6.50 0.80
C VAL A 73 21.22 6.65 0.17
N LYS A 74 20.60 5.53 -0.21
CA LYS A 74 19.21 5.44 -0.68
C LYS A 74 18.28 5.25 0.51
N LYS A 75 17.15 5.94 0.51
CA LYS A 75 16.13 5.86 1.55
C LYS A 75 14.74 5.76 0.91
N CYS A 76 13.86 4.96 1.50
CA CYS A 76 12.49 4.85 1.04
C CYS A 76 11.50 4.85 2.19
N PHE A 77 10.38 5.56 2.02
CA PHE A 77 9.20 5.38 2.85
C PHE A 77 7.95 5.27 1.98
N VAL A 78 7.30 4.11 1.99
CA VAL A 78 5.94 3.94 1.48
C VAL A 78 4.93 4.04 2.63
N ILE A 79 4.05 5.03 2.56
CA ILE A 79 3.02 5.33 3.54
C ILE A 79 1.67 4.89 2.97
N GLY A 80 1.15 3.78 3.48
CA GLY A 80 -0.13 3.20 3.10
C GLY A 80 -1.31 3.77 3.87
N LEU A 81 -2.37 4.12 3.16
CA LEU A 81 -3.68 4.52 3.69
C LEU A 81 -4.68 3.42 3.32
N ASP A 82 -4.97 2.50 4.23
CA ASP A 82 -5.86 1.36 3.98
C ASP A 82 -7.28 1.84 3.64
N GLY A 83 -7.87 1.32 2.58
CA GLY A 83 -9.24 1.67 2.16
C GLY A 83 -9.43 3.09 1.58
N ALA A 84 -8.35 3.81 1.23
CA ALA A 84 -8.44 5.15 0.66
C ALA A 84 -8.71 5.11 -0.87
N ARG A 85 -9.93 5.50 -1.23
CA ARG A 85 -10.40 5.66 -2.62
C ARG A 85 -9.57 6.71 -3.36
N CYS A 86 -9.38 6.55 -4.66
CA CYS A 86 -8.72 7.55 -5.49
C CYS A 86 -9.37 8.94 -5.38
N ASP A 87 -10.72 9.01 -5.37
CA ASP A 87 -11.44 10.29 -5.29
C ASP A 87 -11.28 11.01 -3.94
N SER A 88 -10.82 10.32 -2.89
CA SER A 88 -10.54 10.93 -1.58
C SER A 88 -9.39 11.94 -1.63
N ALA A 89 -8.46 11.80 -2.58
CA ALA A 89 -7.39 12.79 -2.81
C ALA A 89 -7.95 14.18 -3.16
N LEU A 90 -9.16 14.26 -3.74
CA LEU A 90 -9.82 15.53 -4.06
C LEU A 90 -10.16 16.34 -2.80
N LEU A 91 -10.40 15.68 -1.66
CA LEU A 91 -10.65 16.31 -0.36
C LEU A 91 -9.41 17.01 0.21
N LEU A 92 -8.23 16.66 -0.32
CA LEU A 92 -6.94 17.15 0.17
C LEU A 92 -6.46 18.36 -0.61
N LYS A 93 -7.01 18.61 -1.82
CA LYS A 93 -6.57 19.66 -2.74
C LYS A 93 -6.43 21.02 -2.06
N GLY A 94 -5.24 21.62 -2.17
CA GLY A 94 -4.96 22.98 -1.69
C GLY A 94 -4.77 23.11 -0.18
N LYS A 95 -4.89 22.03 0.61
CA LYS A 95 -4.52 22.03 2.02
C LYS A 95 -3.01 22.15 2.17
N ALA A 96 -2.58 23.10 3.01
CA ALA A 96 -1.15 23.41 3.24
C ALA A 96 -0.42 22.31 4.04
N ASP A 97 -1.18 21.50 4.76
CA ASP A 97 -0.76 20.44 5.65
C ASP A 97 -1.02 19.04 5.09
N SER A 98 -0.88 18.91 3.77
CA SER A 98 -1.14 17.67 3.04
C SER A 98 0.15 17.03 2.54
N GLY A 99 0.39 15.79 2.96
CA GLY A 99 1.50 14.99 2.46
C GLY A 99 1.32 14.67 0.98
N VAL A 100 0.10 14.32 0.57
CA VAL A 100 -0.29 14.08 -0.82
C VAL A 100 0.00 15.30 -1.69
N ASN A 101 -0.45 16.51 -1.31
CA ASN A 101 -0.18 17.71 -2.11
C ASN A 101 1.32 18.01 -2.21
N LEU A 102 2.07 17.80 -1.12
CA LEU A 102 3.50 18.06 -1.07
C LEU A 102 4.26 17.12 -2.00
N LEU A 103 3.98 15.81 -1.97
CA LEU A 103 4.60 14.86 -2.89
C LEU A 103 4.15 15.11 -4.34
N ALA A 104 2.85 15.40 -4.55
CA ALA A 104 2.29 15.68 -5.87
C ALA A 104 2.96 16.86 -6.57
N ALA A 105 3.37 17.88 -5.82
CA ALA A 105 4.08 19.05 -6.36
C ALA A 105 5.53 18.75 -6.78
N GLU A 106 6.11 17.64 -6.32
CA GLU A 106 7.52 17.29 -6.55
C GLU A 106 7.70 16.22 -7.63
N GLY A 107 6.98 15.09 -7.49
CA GLY A 107 7.07 13.97 -8.42
C GLY A 107 5.78 13.67 -9.17
N GLY A 108 4.63 13.85 -8.51
CA GLY A 108 3.32 13.73 -9.14
C GLY A 108 2.29 12.99 -8.29
N LEU A 109 1.04 13.10 -8.72
CA LEU A 109 -0.11 12.36 -8.22
C LEU A 109 -0.71 11.56 -9.37
N TYR A 110 -0.85 10.26 -9.20
CA TYR A 110 -1.25 9.33 -10.25
C TYR A 110 -2.44 8.49 -9.81
N ILE A 111 -3.29 8.13 -10.76
CA ILE A 111 -4.33 7.11 -10.61
C ILE A 111 -3.66 5.76 -10.81
N ALA A 112 -3.95 4.81 -9.91
CA ALA A 112 -3.54 3.42 -10.03
C ALA A 112 -4.74 2.48 -9.87
N ALA A 113 -4.61 1.29 -10.44
CA ALA A 113 -5.60 0.23 -10.38
C ALA A 113 -5.13 -0.85 -9.40
N ALA A 114 -5.83 -0.92 -8.27
CA ALA A 114 -5.90 -2.07 -7.41
C ALA A 114 -6.83 -3.13 -8.01
N GLY A 115 -6.69 -4.38 -7.59
CA GLY A 115 -7.58 -5.47 -7.99
C GLY A 115 -7.47 -5.95 -9.45
N SER A 116 -6.98 -5.16 -10.42
CA SER A 116 -6.70 -5.62 -11.78
C SER A 116 -5.83 -4.65 -12.59
N ASP A 117 -4.99 -5.15 -13.49
CA ASP A 117 -4.35 -4.37 -14.57
C ASP A 117 -5.17 -4.33 -15.87
N GLY A 118 -6.39 -4.86 -15.86
CA GLY A 118 -7.23 -5.03 -17.05
C GLY A 118 -7.18 -6.42 -17.67
N THR A 119 -6.31 -7.31 -17.18
CA THR A 119 -6.26 -8.72 -17.61
C THR A 119 -6.88 -9.65 -16.58
N LEU A 120 -7.57 -10.71 -17.05
CA LEU A 120 -8.18 -11.71 -16.17
C LEU A 120 -7.15 -12.44 -15.29
N LEU A 121 -5.92 -12.64 -15.80
CA LEU A 121 -4.86 -13.32 -15.07
C LEU A 121 -4.39 -12.51 -13.85
N HIS A 122 -4.36 -11.19 -13.99
CA HIS A 122 -3.91 -10.26 -12.96
C HIS A 122 -5.08 -9.62 -12.23
N THR A 123 -6.22 -10.31 -12.12
CA THR A 123 -7.38 -9.83 -11.37
C THR A 123 -7.47 -10.50 -10.00
N GLN A 124 -7.72 -9.73 -8.96
CA GLN A 124 -7.85 -10.15 -7.56
C GLN A 124 -8.90 -9.30 -6.81
N PRO A 125 -9.45 -9.78 -5.68
CA PRO A 125 -10.30 -8.96 -4.83
C PRO A 125 -9.57 -7.72 -4.29
N THR A 126 -10.26 -6.57 -4.24
CA THR A 126 -9.74 -5.32 -3.64
C THR A 126 -9.85 -5.38 -2.11
N LYS A 127 -9.02 -6.22 -1.49
CA LYS A 127 -8.99 -6.47 -0.04
C LYS A 127 -7.60 -6.23 0.52
N THR A 128 -7.55 -5.84 1.78
CA THR A 128 -6.34 -5.56 2.58
C THR A 128 -5.16 -6.48 2.30
N ALA A 129 -5.27 -7.78 2.60
CA ALA A 129 -4.14 -8.69 2.46
C ALA A 129 -3.67 -8.89 1.00
N PRO A 130 -4.57 -9.15 0.02
CA PRO A 130 -4.19 -9.17 -1.39
C PRO A 130 -3.56 -7.86 -1.88
N GLY A 131 -4.19 -6.71 -1.59
CA GLY A 131 -3.78 -5.40 -2.07
C GLY A 131 -2.37 -5.03 -1.61
N TRP A 132 -2.13 -5.07 -0.29
CA TRP A 132 -0.81 -4.82 0.26
C TRP A 132 0.24 -5.84 -0.21
N THR A 133 -0.14 -7.11 -0.38
CA THR A 133 0.83 -8.12 -0.86
C THR A 133 1.25 -7.82 -2.29
N THR A 134 0.34 -7.37 -3.14
CA THR A 134 0.66 -6.97 -4.51
C THR A 134 1.60 -5.77 -4.53
N LEU A 135 1.30 -4.74 -3.73
CA LEU A 135 2.14 -3.55 -3.58
C LEU A 135 3.56 -3.89 -3.07
N LEU A 136 3.67 -4.82 -2.13
CA LEU A 136 4.95 -5.20 -1.53
C LEU A 136 5.79 -6.12 -2.41
N THR A 137 5.16 -6.97 -3.23
CA THR A 137 5.87 -7.98 -4.03
C THR A 137 6.10 -7.54 -5.48
N GLY A 138 5.22 -6.68 -6.02
CA GLY A 138 5.16 -6.37 -7.45
C GLY A 138 4.46 -7.46 -8.28
N GLU A 139 3.83 -8.42 -7.62
CA GLU A 139 3.14 -9.55 -8.24
C GLU A 139 1.65 -9.48 -7.92
N TRP A 140 0.77 -9.98 -8.78
CA TRP A 140 -0.66 -10.11 -8.47
C TRP A 140 -0.95 -11.38 -7.65
N ALA A 141 -2.18 -11.57 -7.17
CA ALA A 141 -2.56 -12.71 -6.34
C ALA A 141 -2.27 -14.08 -6.97
N VAL A 142 -2.26 -14.18 -8.30
CA VAL A 142 -1.81 -15.39 -9.01
C VAL A 142 -0.34 -15.72 -8.77
N GLY A 143 0.52 -14.71 -8.62
CA GLY A 143 1.95 -14.86 -8.35
C GLY A 143 2.25 -15.07 -6.87
N HIS A 144 1.62 -14.30 -5.97
CA HIS A 144 1.91 -14.38 -4.52
C HIS A 144 0.99 -15.30 -3.70
N GLY A 145 -0.11 -15.78 -4.27
CA GLY A 145 -1.02 -16.75 -3.65
C GLY A 145 -1.94 -16.19 -2.55
N VAL A 146 -1.95 -14.88 -2.30
CA VAL A 146 -2.79 -14.24 -1.27
C VAL A 146 -4.04 -13.69 -1.95
N TRP A 147 -5.11 -14.49 -1.95
CA TRP A 147 -6.37 -14.14 -2.62
C TRP A 147 -7.41 -13.50 -1.69
N TYR A 148 -7.24 -13.63 -0.38
CA TYR A 148 -8.20 -13.12 0.61
C TYR A 148 -7.54 -12.78 1.94
N ASN A 149 -8.23 -11.96 2.73
CA ASN A 149 -7.87 -11.70 4.12
C ASN A 149 -7.81 -13.02 4.91
N GLY A 150 -6.70 -13.25 5.61
CA GLY A 150 -6.42 -14.49 6.34
C GLY A 150 -5.64 -15.56 5.55
N PHE A 151 -5.30 -15.30 4.28
CA PHE A 151 -4.40 -16.18 3.53
C PHE A 151 -2.95 -15.88 3.91
N ILE A 152 -2.18 -16.95 4.12
CA ILE A 152 -0.76 -16.83 4.42
C ILE A 152 0.03 -16.76 3.12
N LYS A 153 0.86 -15.72 2.99
CA LYS A 153 1.86 -15.60 1.94
C LYS A 153 3.02 -16.56 2.22
N THR A 154 3.44 -17.32 1.22
CA THR A 154 4.71 -18.07 1.34
C THR A 154 5.91 -17.12 1.23
N VAL A 155 7.15 -17.60 1.42
CA VAL A 155 8.34 -16.72 1.29
C VAL A 155 8.48 -16.14 -0.13
N ARG A 156 8.08 -16.88 -1.17
CA ARG A 156 8.18 -16.42 -2.57
C ARG A 156 6.81 -16.05 -3.13
N PRO A 157 6.70 -14.96 -3.92
CA PRO A 157 7.71 -13.92 -4.17
C PRO A 157 7.99 -13.13 -2.88
N LYS A 158 9.21 -12.63 -2.71
CA LYS A 158 9.56 -11.83 -1.51
C LYS A 158 8.95 -10.43 -1.61
N THR A 159 8.63 -9.83 -0.48
CA THR A 159 8.40 -8.39 -0.41
C THR A 159 9.68 -7.64 -0.77
N PHE A 160 9.57 -6.41 -1.29
CA PHE A 160 10.75 -5.59 -1.56
C PHE A 160 11.56 -5.30 -0.28
N LEU A 161 10.93 -5.36 0.91
CA LEU A 161 11.59 -5.24 2.21
C LEU A 161 12.62 -6.35 2.41
N THR A 162 12.18 -7.60 2.33
CA THR A 162 13.04 -8.78 2.47
C THR A 162 14.01 -8.91 1.29
N GLN A 163 13.52 -8.69 0.06
CA GLN A 163 14.32 -8.85 -1.15
C GLN A 163 15.51 -7.89 -1.18
N LEU A 164 15.28 -6.58 -1.01
CA LEU A 164 16.35 -5.59 -1.13
C LEU A 164 17.37 -5.68 0.02
N VAL A 165 16.92 -6.08 1.21
CA VAL A 165 17.83 -6.31 2.35
C VAL A 165 18.68 -7.56 2.12
N GLU A 166 18.09 -8.66 1.65
CA GLU A 166 18.85 -9.88 1.40
C GLU A 166 19.84 -9.73 0.22
N GLU A 167 19.46 -8.97 -0.81
CA GLU A 167 20.34 -8.64 -1.94
C GLU A 167 21.47 -7.65 -1.57
N GLY A 168 21.42 -7.06 -0.37
CA GLY A 168 22.37 -6.04 0.09
C GLY A 168 22.19 -4.66 -0.56
N SER A 169 21.08 -4.44 -1.28
CA SER A 169 20.73 -3.14 -1.86
C SER A 169 20.22 -2.15 -0.80
N ALA A 170 19.63 -2.65 0.28
CA ALA A 170 19.26 -1.88 1.47
C ALA A 170 19.89 -2.52 2.72
N ARG A 171 20.28 -1.71 3.71
CA ARG A 171 20.89 -2.22 4.94
C ARG A 171 19.88 -2.67 5.98
N SER A 172 18.67 -2.13 5.96
CA SER A 172 17.59 -2.50 6.88
C SER A 172 16.23 -2.05 6.38
N ALA A 173 15.18 -2.76 6.82
CA ALA A 173 13.80 -2.46 6.49
C ALA A 173 12.88 -2.58 7.71
N VAL A 174 11.81 -1.78 7.73
CA VAL A 174 10.75 -1.84 8.75
C VAL A 174 9.39 -1.91 8.07
N PHE A 175 8.58 -2.89 8.45
CA PHE A 175 7.15 -2.93 8.22
C PHE A 175 6.43 -2.54 9.51
N ALA A 176 5.48 -1.61 9.42
CA ALA A 176 4.70 -1.09 10.55
C ALA A 176 3.20 -1.18 10.23
N CYS A 177 2.43 -1.84 11.10
CA CYS A 177 0.98 -1.95 10.93
C CYS A 177 0.25 -1.90 12.27
N ILE A 178 -1.08 -1.80 12.21
CA ILE A 178 -1.95 -1.91 13.38
C ILE A 178 -2.74 -3.21 13.31
N TRP A 179 -3.27 -3.58 12.13
CA TRP A 179 -4.05 -4.79 12.00
C TRP A 179 -3.18 -6.05 12.27
N PRO A 180 -3.47 -6.83 13.34
CA PRO A 180 -2.54 -7.85 13.82
C PRO A 180 -2.44 -9.07 12.90
N TRP A 181 -3.34 -9.21 11.93
CA TRP A 181 -3.35 -10.29 10.94
C TRP A 181 -2.36 -10.08 9.80
N HIS A 182 -1.62 -8.96 9.77
CA HIS A 182 -0.47 -8.82 8.89
C HIS A 182 0.70 -9.69 9.34
N VAL A 183 1.05 -9.69 10.64
CA VAL A 183 2.27 -10.38 11.13
C VAL A 183 2.15 -11.06 12.50
N GLN A 184 1.29 -10.57 13.41
CA GLN A 184 1.35 -10.94 14.83
C GLN A 184 0.72 -12.30 15.15
N LYS A 185 -0.40 -12.64 14.49
CA LYS A 185 -1.13 -13.91 14.71
C LYS A 185 -0.44 -15.09 14.01
N ALA A 186 -0.74 -16.31 14.47
CA ALA A 186 -0.18 -17.54 13.91
C ALA A 186 -0.46 -17.71 12.41
N TRP A 187 -1.63 -17.24 11.95
CA TRP A 187 -2.07 -17.33 10.55
C TRP A 187 -1.99 -15.99 9.81
N SER A 188 -1.09 -15.11 10.24
CA SER A 188 -0.96 -13.80 9.60
C SER A 188 -0.35 -13.88 8.22
N THR A 189 -0.74 -12.95 7.35
CA THR A 189 -0.35 -12.90 5.93
C THR A 189 1.16 -13.02 5.74
N TYR A 190 1.95 -12.21 6.45
CA TYR A 190 3.41 -12.16 6.31
C TYR A 190 4.17 -12.97 7.37
N ARG A 191 3.47 -13.80 8.17
CA ARG A 191 4.10 -14.52 9.29
C ARG A 191 5.27 -15.41 8.86
N ILE A 192 5.13 -16.08 7.73
CA ILE A 192 6.14 -17.01 7.20
C ILE A 192 7.38 -16.25 6.72
N GLU A 193 7.21 -15.08 6.11
CA GLU A 193 8.34 -14.24 5.68
C GLU A 193 9.04 -13.57 6.86
N ALA A 194 8.29 -13.09 7.86
CA ALA A 194 8.88 -12.58 9.10
C ALA A 194 9.73 -13.65 9.84
N LEU A 195 9.27 -14.90 9.87
CA LEU A 195 10.04 -16.02 10.41
C LEU A 195 11.27 -16.35 9.56
N TYR A 196 11.16 -16.22 8.24
CA TYR A 196 12.28 -16.40 7.33
C TYR A 196 13.38 -15.36 7.58
N ASP A 197 13.01 -14.07 7.68
CA ASP A 197 13.94 -12.98 7.97
C ASP A 197 14.65 -13.19 9.31
N GLN A 198 13.90 -13.58 10.34
CA GLN A 198 14.45 -13.92 11.66
C GLN A 198 15.43 -15.08 11.58
N ALA A 199 15.08 -16.18 10.90
CA ALA A 199 15.95 -17.36 10.76
C ALA A 199 17.22 -17.04 9.97
N LYS A 200 17.13 -16.15 8.98
CA LYS A 200 18.26 -15.65 8.19
C LYS A 200 19.05 -14.54 8.87
N LYS A 201 18.54 -14.00 9.97
CA LYS A 201 19.08 -12.82 10.67
C LYS A 201 19.17 -11.60 9.75
N LEU A 202 18.21 -11.45 8.84
CA LEU A 202 18.10 -10.25 8.03
C LEU A 202 17.62 -9.08 8.90
N PRO A 203 18.17 -7.87 8.74
CA PRO A 203 17.74 -6.67 9.46
C PRO A 203 16.40 -6.11 8.92
N VAL A 204 15.37 -6.95 8.93
CA VAL A 204 13.99 -6.62 8.57
C VAL A 204 13.12 -6.76 9.81
N ALA A 205 12.53 -5.67 10.29
CA ALA A 205 11.63 -5.67 11.42
C ALA A 205 10.16 -5.64 10.96
N TRP A 206 9.34 -6.46 11.60
CA TRP A 206 7.92 -6.59 11.33
C TRP A 206 7.14 -6.19 12.59
N ASN A 207 6.73 -4.93 12.67
CA ASN A 207 6.18 -4.30 13.86
C ASN A 207 4.66 -4.19 13.79
N THR A 208 4.00 -4.48 14.92
CA THR A 208 2.56 -4.25 15.12
C THR A 208 2.37 -3.33 16.32
N TYR A 209 1.53 -2.32 16.16
CA TYR A 209 1.21 -1.31 17.17
C TYR A 209 -0.23 -1.46 17.65
N ALA A 210 -0.56 -0.93 18.84
CA ALA A 210 -1.91 -1.01 19.38
C ALA A 210 -2.88 -0.02 18.70
N GLY A 211 -2.36 1.03 18.06
CA GLY A 211 -3.16 2.02 17.36
C GLY A 211 -2.33 3.08 16.62
N GLN A 212 -3.04 3.96 15.93
CA GLN A 212 -2.47 4.96 15.02
C GLN A 212 -1.50 5.93 15.71
N GLN A 213 -1.85 6.41 16.90
CA GLN A 213 -1.02 7.38 17.63
C GLN A 213 0.31 6.78 18.07
N GLU A 214 0.30 5.51 18.52
CA GLU A 214 1.51 4.80 18.92
C GLU A 214 2.41 4.53 17.71
N MET A 215 1.83 4.06 16.60
CA MET A 215 2.55 3.85 15.36
C MET A 215 3.16 5.17 14.84
N GLN A 216 2.39 6.25 14.83
CA GLN A 216 2.86 7.57 14.39
C GLN A 216 4.05 8.05 15.23
N ALA A 217 3.95 7.97 16.56
CA ALA A 217 5.05 8.35 17.44
C ALA A 217 6.32 7.52 17.17
N ALA A 218 6.17 6.21 17.00
CA ALA A 218 7.29 5.32 16.68
C ALA A 218 7.93 5.63 15.31
N LEU A 219 7.11 5.93 14.30
CA LEU A 219 7.61 6.29 12.97
C LEU A 219 8.34 7.63 12.99
N LEU A 220 7.83 8.65 13.69
CA LEU A 220 8.49 9.95 13.84
C LEU A 220 9.85 9.82 14.56
N ASP A 221 9.94 8.98 15.60
CA ASP A 221 11.21 8.65 16.27
C ASP A 221 12.18 7.94 15.31
N MET A 222 11.71 6.90 14.59
CA MET A 222 12.54 6.16 13.64
C MET A 222 13.08 7.04 12.50
N VAL A 223 12.25 7.88 11.89
CA VAL A 223 12.67 8.73 10.77
C VAL A 223 13.49 9.94 11.22
N SER A 224 13.51 10.31 12.50
CA SER A 224 14.41 11.35 13.02
C SER A 224 15.75 10.79 13.52
N SER A 225 15.81 9.50 13.84
CA SER A 225 17.01 8.85 14.39
C SER A 225 18.18 8.74 13.41
N PRO A 226 19.44 8.86 13.86
CA PRO A 226 20.62 8.51 13.04
C PRO A 226 20.60 7.07 12.53
N GLY A 227 19.93 6.17 13.26
CA GLY A 227 19.72 4.77 12.89
C GLY A 227 18.50 4.51 12.00
N CYS A 228 17.95 5.55 11.35
CA CYS A 228 16.78 5.43 10.48
C CYS A 228 16.96 4.27 9.48
N PRO A 229 15.98 3.35 9.35
CA PRO A 229 16.01 2.26 8.37
C PRO A 229 16.21 2.76 6.95
N ASP A 230 16.74 1.92 6.06
CA ASP A 230 16.83 2.29 4.65
C ASP A 230 15.45 2.22 3.97
N ILE A 231 14.60 1.28 4.37
CA ILE A 231 13.23 1.15 3.89
C ILE A 231 12.24 1.17 5.06
N LEU A 232 11.20 2.00 4.97
CA LEU A 232 10.05 1.96 5.84
C LEU A 232 8.78 1.72 5.02
N PHE A 233 7.88 0.93 5.57
CA PHE A 233 6.55 0.69 5.04
C PHE A 233 5.54 0.74 6.19
N SER A 234 4.51 1.57 6.10
CA SER A 234 3.48 1.69 7.13
C SER A 234 2.08 1.52 6.56
N ILE A 235 1.15 0.98 7.33
CA ILE A 235 -0.28 0.90 6.99
C ILE A 235 -1.09 1.64 8.04
N TYR A 236 -1.72 2.74 7.64
CA TYR A 236 -2.71 3.46 8.45
C TYR A 236 -4.12 2.97 8.09
N GLU A 237 -4.77 2.33 9.05
CA GLU A 237 -6.10 1.70 8.90
C GLU A 237 -7.31 2.67 8.91
N ARG A 238 -7.14 3.97 9.22
CA ARG A 238 -8.28 4.87 9.54
C ARG A 238 -9.34 4.93 8.44
N PRO A 239 -8.99 5.06 7.13
CA PRO A 239 -10.01 5.16 6.09
C PRO A 239 -10.82 3.89 5.94
N ASP A 240 -10.21 2.70 6.01
CA ASP A 240 -10.88 1.40 6.02
C ASP A 240 -11.79 1.23 7.25
N GLU A 241 -11.30 1.56 8.45
CA GLU A 241 -12.08 1.53 9.69
C GLU A 241 -13.33 2.43 9.60
N ALA A 242 -13.16 3.66 9.13
CA ALA A 242 -14.26 4.62 8.93
C ALA A 242 -15.21 4.18 7.81
N GLY A 243 -14.67 3.61 6.73
CA GLY A 243 -15.43 3.08 5.62
C GLY A 243 -16.35 1.95 6.04
N HIS A 244 -15.86 1.02 6.87
CA HIS A 244 -16.68 -0.02 7.46
C HIS A 244 -17.73 0.51 8.43
N ALA A 245 -17.36 1.45 9.31
CA ALA A 245 -18.24 1.95 10.35
C ALA A 245 -19.37 2.87 9.83
N CYS A 246 -19.03 3.79 8.92
CA CYS A 246 -19.87 4.92 8.52
C CYS A 246 -20.15 4.95 7.01
N GLY A 247 -19.31 4.29 6.22
CA GLY A 247 -19.42 4.19 4.78
C GLY A 247 -18.22 4.83 4.05
N TYR A 248 -17.85 4.26 2.91
CA TYR A 248 -16.78 4.75 2.05
C TYR A 248 -17.23 5.90 1.16
N GLY A 249 -16.37 6.91 1.00
CA GLY A 249 -16.48 7.94 -0.03
C GLY A 249 -16.63 9.36 0.50
N ASN A 250 -16.41 10.33 -0.40
CA ASN A 250 -16.31 11.76 -0.07
C ASN A 250 -17.58 12.39 0.51
N GLY A 251 -18.74 11.74 0.34
CA GLY A 251 -20.00 12.17 0.94
C GLY A 251 -20.18 11.76 2.40
N VAL A 252 -19.30 10.92 2.93
CA VAL A 252 -19.32 10.45 4.33
C VAL A 252 -18.28 11.26 5.13
N PRO A 253 -18.71 12.17 6.04
CA PRO A 253 -17.79 13.04 6.77
C PRO A 253 -16.72 12.30 7.55
N GLU A 254 -17.07 11.20 8.22
CA GLU A 254 -16.16 10.40 9.04
C GLU A 254 -15.05 9.75 8.20
N TYR A 255 -15.39 9.27 7.01
CA TYR A 255 -14.42 8.74 6.05
C TYR A 255 -13.48 9.85 5.53
N GLY A 256 -14.04 11.00 5.15
CA GLY A 256 -13.25 12.13 4.68
C GLY A 256 -12.30 12.69 5.76
N GLU A 257 -12.74 12.73 7.01
CA GLU A 257 -11.90 13.10 8.16
C GLU A 257 -10.80 12.07 8.40
N ALA A 258 -11.11 10.78 8.35
CA ALA A 258 -10.13 9.70 8.49
C ALA A 258 -9.00 9.79 7.45
N VAL A 259 -9.34 10.04 6.18
CA VAL A 259 -8.36 10.27 5.10
C VAL A 259 -7.51 11.51 5.40
N ALA A 260 -8.14 12.62 5.80
CA ALA A 260 -7.43 13.87 6.11
C ALA A 260 -6.45 13.71 7.28
N LEU A 261 -6.81 12.94 8.31
CA LEU A 261 -5.93 12.65 9.46
C LEU A 261 -4.72 11.80 9.05
N CYS A 262 -4.90 10.80 8.20
CA CYS A 262 -3.78 10.01 7.68
C CYS A 262 -2.86 10.83 6.77
N ASP A 263 -3.40 11.69 5.92
CA ASP A 263 -2.62 12.60 5.09
C ASP A 263 -1.81 13.61 5.93
N ARG A 264 -2.39 14.09 7.05
CA ARG A 264 -1.68 14.92 8.02
C ARG A 264 -0.54 14.16 8.72
N ASP A 265 -0.76 12.91 9.11
CA ASP A 265 0.30 12.07 9.69
C ASP A 265 1.45 11.86 8.70
N ALA A 266 1.13 11.63 7.42
CA ALA A 266 2.10 11.54 6.35
C ALA A 266 2.88 12.85 6.14
N PHE A 267 2.19 14.00 6.20
CA PHE A 267 2.82 15.32 6.14
C PHE A 267 3.85 15.52 7.27
N ASP A 268 3.49 15.15 8.51
CA ASP A 268 4.39 15.28 9.66
C ASP A 268 5.61 14.37 9.54
N ILE A 269 5.44 13.15 9.03
CA ILE A 269 6.55 12.24 8.69
C ILE A 269 7.48 12.89 7.66
N ILE A 270 6.94 13.40 6.55
CA ILE A 270 7.74 13.99 5.47
C ILE A 270 8.53 15.21 5.98
N ARG A 271 7.90 16.07 6.79
CA ARG A 271 8.58 17.19 7.44
C ARG A 271 9.71 16.75 8.35
N THR A 272 9.49 15.67 9.10
CA THR A 272 10.48 15.13 10.03
C THR A 272 11.69 14.57 9.28
N ILE A 273 11.46 13.85 8.17
CA ILE A 273 12.52 13.39 7.25
C ILE A 273 13.33 14.57 6.73
N ARG A 274 12.68 15.64 6.27
CA ARG A 274 13.35 16.83 5.71
C ARG A 274 14.15 17.63 6.75
N ALA A 275 13.78 17.52 8.02
CA ALA A 275 14.46 18.17 9.13
C ALA A 275 15.71 17.39 9.61
N ARG A 276 15.95 16.17 9.09
CA ARG A 276 17.13 15.38 9.46
C ARG A 276 18.41 16.11 9.09
N ARG A 277 19.42 16.01 9.96
CA ARG A 277 20.77 16.55 9.72
C ARG A 277 21.38 16.01 8.42
N ASP A 278 21.16 14.73 8.13
CA ASP A 278 21.77 14.03 7.00
C ASP A 278 20.88 14.05 5.73
N TYR A 279 19.71 14.72 5.75
CA TYR A 279 18.77 14.73 4.63
C TYR A 279 19.43 15.15 3.30
N ALA A 280 20.38 16.09 3.35
CA ALA A 280 21.09 16.57 2.17
C ALA A 280 21.92 15.47 1.47
N SER A 281 22.48 14.51 2.20
CA SER A 281 23.26 13.39 1.66
C SER A 281 22.41 12.13 1.41
N GLU A 282 21.17 12.10 1.87
CA GLU A 282 20.21 11.02 1.65
C GLU A 282 19.42 11.22 0.34
N ASP A 283 19.27 10.16 -0.44
CA ASP A 283 18.41 10.14 -1.63
C ASP A 283 17.09 9.44 -1.29
N TRP A 284 16.04 10.22 -1.02
CA TRP A 284 14.74 9.73 -0.57
C TRP A 284 13.77 9.47 -1.72
N LEU A 285 13.16 8.30 -1.75
CA LEU A 285 11.87 8.03 -2.39
C LEU A 285 10.78 8.00 -1.31
N ILE A 286 9.73 8.80 -1.47
CA ILE A 286 8.58 8.80 -0.58
C ILE A 286 7.34 8.60 -1.43
N ILE A 287 6.50 7.66 -1.03
CA ILE A 287 5.25 7.31 -1.71
C ILE A 287 4.11 7.31 -0.69
N ILE A 288 3.00 7.96 -1.00
CA ILE A 288 1.72 7.78 -0.29
C ILE A 288 0.76 7.08 -1.23
N THR A 289 0.15 5.98 -0.79
CA THR A 289 -0.77 5.21 -1.63
C THR A 289 -1.81 4.45 -0.78
N SER A 290 -2.67 3.69 -1.45
CA SER A 290 -3.67 2.82 -0.87
C SER A 290 -3.62 1.46 -1.55
N ASP A 291 -4.21 0.44 -0.95
CA ASP A 291 -4.28 -0.91 -1.46
C ASP A 291 -5.64 -1.26 -2.07
N HIS A 292 -6.69 -0.54 -1.67
CA HIS A 292 -8.01 -0.53 -2.28
C HIS A 292 -8.82 0.71 -1.87
N GLY A 293 -9.94 0.92 -2.56
CA GLY A 293 -11.03 1.77 -2.05
C GLY A 293 -12.21 0.94 -1.53
N GLY A 294 -13.42 1.50 -1.54
CA GLY A 294 -14.61 0.83 -1.02
C GLY A 294 -15.91 1.48 -1.44
N GLN A 295 -17.02 0.76 -1.25
CA GLN A 295 -18.37 1.17 -1.64
C GLN A 295 -19.39 0.80 -0.57
N GLY A 296 -20.26 1.74 -0.18
CA GLY A 296 -21.16 1.52 0.95
C GLY A 296 -20.32 1.27 2.20
N ASN A 297 -20.52 0.15 2.91
CA ASN A 297 -19.73 -0.22 4.09
C ASN A 297 -18.79 -1.43 3.85
N ASP A 298 -18.56 -1.77 2.58
CA ASP A 298 -17.80 -2.97 2.22
C ASP A 298 -16.83 -2.70 1.04
N HIS A 299 -15.94 -3.64 0.81
CA HIS A 299 -14.94 -3.61 -0.25
C HIS A 299 -14.59 -5.04 -0.70
N GLY A 300 -13.90 -5.16 -1.83
CA GLY A 300 -13.46 -6.44 -2.38
C GLY A 300 -14.06 -6.79 -3.74
N ASN A 301 -14.96 -5.95 -4.25
CA ASN A 301 -15.44 -6.01 -5.62
C ASN A 301 -14.56 -5.18 -6.56
N LEU A 302 -14.79 -5.27 -7.88
CA LEU A 302 -13.98 -4.57 -8.90
C LEU A 302 -14.65 -3.29 -9.42
N SER A 303 -15.54 -2.67 -8.66
CA SER A 303 -16.08 -1.35 -9.00
C SER A 303 -14.98 -0.29 -9.06
N GLU A 304 -15.20 0.81 -9.79
CA GLU A 304 -14.20 1.88 -9.93
C GLU A 304 -13.79 2.50 -8.60
N ASP A 305 -14.73 2.65 -7.66
CA ASP A 305 -14.44 3.15 -6.32
C ASP A 305 -13.73 2.14 -5.42
N CYS A 306 -13.89 0.84 -5.64
CA CYS A 306 -13.08 -0.17 -4.95
C CYS A 306 -11.69 -0.33 -5.56
N ARG A 307 -11.56 -0.23 -6.89
CA ARG A 307 -10.34 -0.62 -7.61
C ARG A 307 -9.43 0.56 -7.96
N LEU A 308 -9.93 1.78 -8.11
CA LEU A 308 -9.07 2.94 -8.39
C LEU A 308 -8.58 3.54 -7.08
N ILE A 309 -7.27 3.57 -6.93
CA ILE A 309 -6.50 4.14 -5.82
C ILE A 309 -5.60 5.27 -6.35
N PHE A 310 -4.90 5.97 -5.47
CA PHE A 310 -3.93 6.99 -5.87
C PHE A 310 -2.50 6.61 -5.46
N ILE A 311 -1.52 7.18 -6.17
CA ILE A 311 -0.10 7.17 -5.81
C ILE A 311 0.39 8.60 -5.85
N ALA A 312 0.78 9.16 -4.71
CA ALA A 312 1.51 10.42 -4.63
C ALA A 312 3.00 10.12 -4.38
N SER A 313 3.92 10.74 -5.11
CA SER A 313 5.35 10.51 -4.91
C SER A 313 6.20 11.76 -5.13
N ASN A 314 7.31 11.89 -4.39
CA ASN A 314 8.28 12.96 -4.61
C ASN A 314 9.17 12.74 -5.84
N LYS A 315 9.06 11.60 -6.50
CA LYS A 315 9.73 11.28 -7.76
C LYS A 315 8.68 10.81 -8.75
N ALA A 316 8.91 11.02 -10.05
CA ALA A 316 8.01 10.51 -11.06
C ALA A 316 7.90 8.97 -10.94
N VAL A 317 6.68 8.46 -11.02
CA VAL A 317 6.38 7.02 -11.00
C VAL A 317 5.94 6.60 -12.40
N GLY A 318 6.48 5.48 -12.89
CA GLY A 318 6.14 4.94 -14.22
C GLY A 318 6.77 5.66 -15.41
N ALA A 319 7.66 6.63 -15.19
CA ALA A 319 8.46 7.25 -16.23
C ALA A 319 9.84 6.58 -16.27
N ASP A 320 9.93 5.44 -16.95
CA ASP A 320 11.15 4.84 -17.51
C ASP A 320 10.74 3.66 -18.42
N GLU A 321 10.30 3.98 -19.64
CA GLU A 321 10.56 3.21 -20.87
C GLU A 321 10.95 4.17 -21.99
#